data_AF-A0A6B0SJT3-F1
#
_entry.id   AF-A0A6B0SJT3-F1
#
_cell.length_a   1.000
_cell.length_b   1.000
_cell.length_c   1.000
_cell.angle_alpha   90.00
_cell.angle_beta   90.00
_cell.angle_gamma   90.00
#
_symmetry.space_group_name_H-M   'P 1'
#
loop_
_entity.id
_entity.type
_entity.pdbx_description
1 polymer ?
#
loop_
_entity_poly.entity_id
_entity_poly.type
_entity_poly.pdbx_seq_one_letter_code
_entity_poly.pdbx_strand_id
1 'polypeptide(L)'
;MQKARAGVPVDCSLPFAPDASIAISGVSVTTITDRDYTITVTSTDTPSGNATFSLPVGQATLGYFEVRHSVLDSELNAVQFTFRISKTTIEAVAIDPANVNLTRHGHGVQSAVPTSRVGDDATHATFRGDSPGLSVFAVQGASTQALPTTTVTPTETTTPVTETLTTTAPTETPATATDDSTTESGTSTPGFGVAVTLLSLLGVALVVLR
;
A
#
# COMPACT_ATOMS: atom_id res chain seq x y z
N MET A 1 -24.13 19.43 -8.18
CA MET A 1 -24.76 19.02 -6.92
C MET A 1 -25.64 17.83 -7.21
N GLN A 2 -25.46 16.79 -6.42
CA GLN A 2 -26.13 15.51 -6.49
C GLN A 2 -27.27 15.51 -5.45
N LYS A 3 -28.48 15.12 -5.87
CA LYS A 3 -29.65 14.95 -4.99
C LYS A 3 -29.60 13.57 -4.33
N ALA A 4 -28.95 13.43 -3.18
CA ALA A 4 -28.91 12.14 -2.48
C ALA A 4 -30.16 11.93 -1.62
N ARG A 5 -30.58 10.66 -1.52
CA ARG A 5 -31.58 10.19 -0.56
C ARG A 5 -30.99 9.05 0.25
N ALA A 6 -31.32 8.97 1.52
CA ALA A 6 -30.83 7.95 2.44
C ALA A 6 -31.11 6.54 1.88
N GLY A 7 -30.06 5.71 1.79
CA GLY A 7 -30.14 4.34 1.28
C GLY A 7 -30.31 4.21 -0.24
N VAL A 8 -30.41 5.31 -0.99
CA VAL A 8 -30.53 5.28 -2.47
C VAL A 8 -29.16 5.58 -3.10
N PRO A 9 -28.62 4.72 -3.98
CA PRO A 9 -27.38 5.00 -4.66
C PRO A 9 -27.52 6.18 -5.63
N VAL A 10 -26.51 7.05 -5.64
CA VAL A 10 -26.33 8.11 -6.63
C VAL A 10 -25.19 7.73 -7.55
N ASP A 11 -25.53 7.34 -8.78
CA ASP A 11 -24.56 6.97 -9.81
C ASP A 11 -24.06 8.20 -10.58
N CYS A 12 -22.76 8.44 -10.53
CA CYS A 12 -22.05 9.45 -11.30
C CYS A 12 -21.26 8.76 -12.43
N SER A 13 -21.87 8.67 -13.62
CA SER A 13 -21.16 8.24 -14.83
C SER A 13 -20.23 9.36 -15.33
N LEU A 14 -19.03 8.98 -15.75
CA LEU A 14 -18.00 9.89 -16.25
C LEU A 14 -17.74 9.64 -17.75
N PRO A 15 -17.35 10.66 -18.53
CA PRO A 15 -17.04 10.47 -19.94
C PRO A 15 -15.86 9.51 -20.10
N PHE A 16 -16.00 8.55 -21.01
CA PHE A 16 -14.92 7.62 -21.31
C PHE A 16 -13.78 8.33 -22.06
N ALA A 17 -12.57 8.22 -21.53
CA ALA A 17 -11.34 8.72 -22.14
C ALA A 17 -10.52 7.53 -22.68
N PRO A 18 -10.60 7.21 -23.99
CA PRO A 18 -10.01 6.00 -24.55
C PRO A 18 -8.48 5.98 -24.55
N ASP A 19 -7.85 7.16 -24.53
CA ASP A 19 -6.40 7.33 -24.59
C ASP A 19 -5.76 7.45 -23.19
N ALA A 20 -6.57 7.40 -22.13
CA ALA A 20 -6.08 7.51 -20.76
C ALA A 20 -5.60 6.15 -20.23
N SER A 21 -4.40 6.11 -19.64
CA SER A 21 -3.90 4.93 -18.91
C SER A 21 -4.89 4.39 -17.89
N ILE A 22 -5.60 5.31 -17.20
CA ILE A 22 -6.71 5.02 -16.30
C ILE A 22 -7.86 5.99 -16.55
N ALA A 23 -9.06 5.46 -16.72
CA ALA A 23 -10.30 6.22 -16.77
C ALA A 23 -11.27 5.76 -15.67
N ILE A 24 -11.69 6.68 -14.79
CA ILE A 24 -12.84 6.39 -13.91
C ILE A 24 -14.10 6.50 -14.78
N SER A 25 -14.89 5.43 -14.80
CA SER A 25 -16.09 5.34 -15.65
C SER A 25 -17.39 5.52 -14.86
N GLY A 26 -17.37 5.19 -13.57
CA GLY A 26 -18.50 5.41 -12.67
C GLY A 26 -18.08 5.50 -11.21
N VAL A 27 -18.80 6.32 -10.45
CA VAL A 27 -18.77 6.34 -8.98
C VAL A 27 -20.20 6.23 -8.47
N SER A 28 -20.50 5.22 -7.66
CA SER A 28 -21.77 5.07 -6.98
C SER A 28 -21.60 5.40 -5.50
N VAL A 29 -22.44 6.29 -4.97
CA VAL A 29 -22.39 6.70 -3.56
C VAL A 29 -23.77 6.57 -2.94
N THR A 30 -23.85 5.85 -1.82
CA THR A 30 -25.05 5.73 -0.99
C THR A 30 -24.80 6.44 0.33
N THR A 31 -25.67 7.37 0.72
CA THR A 31 -25.60 8.08 2.00
C THR A 31 -26.61 7.53 3.02
N ILE A 32 -26.43 7.84 4.29
CA ILE A 32 -27.42 7.58 5.36
C ILE A 32 -28.40 8.75 5.58
N THR A 33 -28.18 9.88 4.91
CA THR A 33 -28.91 11.15 5.08
C THR A 33 -29.46 11.70 3.76
N ASP A 34 -30.67 12.27 3.83
CA ASP A 34 -31.32 13.03 2.75
C ASP A 34 -30.71 14.43 2.62
N ARG A 35 -29.68 14.59 1.79
CA ARG A 35 -28.97 15.86 1.58
C ARG A 35 -28.43 16.01 0.17
N ASP A 36 -28.24 17.27 -0.23
CA ASP A 36 -27.52 17.62 -1.44
C ASP A 36 -26.01 17.61 -1.18
N TYR A 37 -25.24 17.02 -2.08
CA TYR A 37 -23.79 16.97 -2.00
C TYR A 37 -23.12 17.43 -3.29
N THR A 38 -21.84 17.76 -3.22
CA THR A 38 -20.97 17.82 -4.40
C THR A 38 -20.05 16.61 -4.41
N ILE A 39 -19.86 16.04 -5.59
CA ILE A 39 -18.83 15.04 -5.88
C ILE A 39 -18.20 15.42 -7.22
N THR A 40 -16.87 15.53 -7.24
CA THR A 40 -16.05 15.81 -8.43
C THR A 40 -14.91 14.80 -8.46
N VAL A 41 -14.71 14.14 -9.60
CA VAL A 41 -13.68 13.13 -9.81
C VAL A 41 -12.64 13.66 -10.78
N THR A 42 -11.36 13.38 -10.55
CA THR A 42 -10.27 13.82 -11.44
C THR A 42 -9.17 12.75 -11.44
N SER A 43 -8.86 12.21 -12.62
CA SER A 43 -7.71 11.31 -12.80
C SER A 43 -6.42 12.11 -12.96
N THR A 44 -5.31 11.62 -12.41
CA THR A 44 -4.00 12.29 -12.41
C THR A 44 -2.85 11.30 -12.50
N ASP A 45 -1.75 11.70 -13.14
CA ASP A 45 -0.52 10.88 -13.21
C ASP A 45 0.31 10.91 -11.90
N THR A 46 0.01 11.87 -11.02
CA THR A 46 0.62 12.02 -9.70
C THR A 46 -0.43 12.05 -8.58
N PRO A 47 -0.08 11.70 -7.32
CA PRO A 47 -0.97 11.92 -6.18
C PRO A 47 -1.28 13.40 -6.03
N SER A 48 -2.52 13.75 -5.69
CA SER A 48 -2.90 15.14 -5.43
C SER A 48 -2.74 15.54 -3.96
N GLY A 49 -2.59 16.85 -3.73
CA GLY A 49 -2.42 17.43 -2.39
C GLY A 49 -1.16 16.93 -1.69
N ASN A 50 -1.33 16.40 -0.48
CA ASN A 50 -0.27 15.80 0.33
C ASN A 50 -0.37 14.25 0.39
N ALA A 51 -1.17 13.63 -0.49
CA ALA A 51 -1.31 12.18 -0.50
C ALA A 51 0.02 11.51 -0.87
N THR A 52 0.44 10.55 -0.05
CA THR A 52 1.61 9.72 -0.34
C THR A 52 1.18 8.27 -0.49
N PHE A 53 1.83 7.56 -1.41
CA PHE A 53 1.61 6.14 -1.64
C PHE A 53 2.94 5.41 -1.53
N SER A 54 2.99 4.39 -0.66
CA SER A 54 4.17 3.55 -0.49
C SER A 54 3.99 2.29 -1.32
N LEU A 55 4.97 2.01 -2.18
CA LEU A 55 4.99 0.82 -3.02
C LEU A 55 5.94 -0.21 -2.42
N PRO A 56 5.45 -1.40 -2.04
CA PRO A 56 6.32 -2.54 -1.77
C PRO A 56 7.21 -2.88 -2.96
N VAL A 57 8.36 -3.50 -2.67
CA VAL A 57 9.25 -4.09 -3.68
C VAL A 57 8.45 -5.00 -4.61
N GLY A 58 8.57 -4.79 -5.92
CA GLY A 58 7.83 -5.55 -6.94
C GLY A 58 6.39 -5.08 -7.19
N GLN A 59 5.95 -3.95 -6.65
CA GLN A 59 4.73 -3.27 -7.09
C GLN A 59 5.03 -2.03 -7.94
N ALA A 60 4.11 -1.69 -8.84
CA ALA A 60 4.12 -0.46 -9.60
C ALA A 60 2.73 0.22 -9.58
N THR A 61 2.71 1.54 -9.79
CA THR A 61 1.48 2.33 -9.89
C THR A 61 1.12 2.57 -11.35
N LEU A 62 -0.15 2.36 -11.69
CA LEU A 62 -0.72 2.57 -13.03
C LEU A 62 -1.32 3.98 -13.20
N GLY A 63 -1.63 4.67 -12.08
CA GLY A 63 -2.12 6.04 -12.05
C GLY A 63 -2.91 6.34 -10.77
N TYR A 64 -3.44 7.56 -10.67
CA TYR A 64 -4.15 8.06 -9.50
C TYR A 64 -5.49 8.69 -9.87
N PHE A 65 -6.36 8.86 -8.87
CA PHE A 65 -7.52 9.74 -8.98
C PHE A 65 -7.88 10.38 -7.64
N GLU A 66 -8.33 11.63 -7.69
CA GLU A 66 -8.92 12.36 -6.57
C GLU A 66 -10.43 12.37 -6.69
N VAL A 67 -11.11 12.15 -5.57
CA VAL A 67 -12.53 12.46 -5.43
C VAL A 67 -12.69 13.58 -4.41
N ARG A 68 -13.12 14.76 -4.88
CA ARG A 68 -13.43 15.92 -4.05
C ARG A 68 -14.91 15.91 -3.74
N HIS A 69 -15.28 16.02 -2.46
CA HIS A 69 -16.67 15.88 -2.04
C HIS A 69 -17.02 16.79 -0.86
N SER A 70 -18.32 17.07 -0.71
CA SER A 70 -18.88 17.71 0.49
C SER A 70 -19.53 16.73 1.47
N VAL A 71 -19.56 15.42 1.15
CA VAL A 71 -20.09 14.37 2.04
C VAL A 71 -19.13 14.15 3.19
N LEU A 72 -19.62 13.99 4.43
CA LEU A 72 -18.77 13.53 5.53
C LEU A 72 -18.58 12.01 5.45
N ASP A 73 -17.40 11.49 5.81
CA ASP A 73 -17.17 10.03 5.85
C ASP A 73 -18.19 9.31 6.76
N SER A 74 -18.69 9.96 7.82
CA SER A 74 -19.74 9.44 8.71
C SER A 74 -21.16 9.46 8.11
N GLU A 75 -21.38 10.14 6.98
CA GLU A 75 -22.66 10.16 6.26
C GLU A 75 -22.68 9.14 5.09
N LEU A 76 -21.56 8.44 4.83
CA LEU A 76 -21.44 7.42 3.79
C LEU A 76 -21.90 6.04 4.32
N ASN A 77 -22.76 5.37 3.55
CA ASN A 77 -23.17 3.98 3.78
C ASN A 77 -22.35 3.02 2.90
N ALA A 78 -22.19 3.38 1.62
CA ALA A 78 -21.41 2.61 0.66
C ALA A 78 -20.83 3.54 -0.41
N VAL A 79 -19.58 3.28 -0.82
CA VAL A 79 -18.93 3.92 -1.96
C VAL A 79 -18.37 2.84 -2.87
N GLN A 80 -18.61 2.99 -4.17
CA GLN A 80 -18.11 2.05 -5.15
C GLN A 80 -17.58 2.75 -6.39
N PHE A 81 -16.42 2.32 -6.84
CA PHE A 81 -15.75 2.80 -8.04
C PHE A 81 -15.84 1.78 -9.16
N THR A 82 -16.07 2.22 -10.38
CA THR A 82 -15.84 1.43 -11.59
C THR A 82 -14.83 2.16 -12.46
N PHE A 83 -13.63 1.58 -12.60
CA PHE A 83 -12.52 2.17 -13.34
C PHE A 83 -12.01 1.22 -14.41
N ARG A 84 -11.41 1.80 -15.44
CA ARG A 84 -10.80 1.08 -16.56
C ARG A 84 -9.33 1.42 -16.62
N ILE A 85 -8.53 0.43 -17.00
CA ILE A 85 -7.10 0.56 -17.25
C ILE A 85 -6.84 0.10 -18.68
N SER A 86 -6.07 0.86 -19.44
CA SER A 86 -5.63 0.41 -20.77
C SER A 86 -4.77 -0.85 -20.63
N LYS A 87 -5.03 -1.86 -21.45
CA LYS A 87 -4.20 -3.07 -21.51
C LYS A 87 -2.76 -2.75 -21.90
N THR A 88 -2.54 -1.74 -22.74
CA THR A 88 -1.19 -1.31 -23.12
C THR A 88 -0.40 -0.80 -21.90
N THR A 89 -1.06 -0.12 -20.95
CA THR A 89 -0.43 0.32 -19.69
C THR A 89 -0.12 -0.86 -18.78
N ILE A 90 -1.03 -1.83 -18.66
CA ILE A 90 -0.80 -3.05 -17.87
C ILE A 90 0.39 -3.84 -18.42
N GLU A 91 0.44 -4.03 -19.75
CA GLU A 91 1.51 -4.73 -20.46
C GLU A 91 2.86 -4.01 -20.35
N ALA A 92 2.89 -2.69 -20.54
CA ALA A 92 4.11 -1.87 -20.46
C ALA A 92 4.78 -1.91 -19.08
N VAL A 93 3.97 -2.03 -18.01
CA VAL A 93 4.43 -2.12 -16.61
C VAL A 93 4.54 -3.58 -16.14
N ALA A 94 4.23 -4.55 -17.00
CA ALA A 94 4.26 -6.00 -16.74
C ALA A 94 3.48 -6.41 -15.48
N ILE A 95 2.33 -5.77 -15.23
CA ILE A 95 1.43 -6.11 -14.12
C ILE A 95 0.50 -7.26 -14.55
N ASP A 96 0.29 -8.23 -13.67
CA ASP A 96 -0.79 -9.21 -13.85
C ASP A 96 -2.14 -8.53 -13.56
N PRO A 97 -3.11 -8.51 -14.50
CA PRO A 97 -4.46 -7.99 -14.26
C PRO A 97 -5.17 -8.54 -13.02
N ALA A 98 -4.85 -9.77 -12.59
CA ALA A 98 -5.43 -10.38 -11.38
C ALA A 98 -4.89 -9.76 -10.08
N ASN A 99 -3.73 -9.10 -10.13
CA ASN A 99 -3.07 -8.47 -8.98
C ASN A 99 -3.27 -6.94 -8.93
N VAL A 100 -4.11 -6.40 -9.81
CA VAL A 100 -4.53 -4.98 -9.77
C VAL A 100 -5.34 -4.72 -8.50
N ASN A 101 -4.89 -3.75 -7.72
CA ASN A 101 -5.50 -3.31 -6.48
C ASN A 101 -5.68 -1.79 -6.45
N LEU A 102 -6.66 -1.34 -5.66
CA LEU A 102 -6.94 0.06 -5.39
C LEU A 102 -6.55 0.38 -3.94
N THR A 103 -5.80 1.45 -3.73
CA THR A 103 -5.40 1.93 -2.41
C THR A 103 -5.99 3.31 -2.15
N ARG A 104 -6.74 3.49 -1.06
CA ARG A 104 -7.25 4.80 -0.60
C ARG A 104 -6.24 5.43 0.36
N HIS A 105 -5.82 6.66 0.10
CA HIS A 105 -5.15 7.51 1.09
C HIS A 105 -6.18 8.46 1.71
N GLY A 106 -6.57 8.21 2.96
CA GLY A 106 -7.55 9.02 3.70
C GLY A 106 -7.12 9.23 5.15
N HIS A 107 -7.42 10.40 5.73
CA HIS A 107 -7.01 10.77 7.11
C HIS A 107 -5.51 10.60 7.40
N GLY A 108 -4.66 10.77 6.37
CA GLY A 108 -3.20 10.61 6.45
C GLY A 108 -2.71 9.16 6.43
N VAL A 109 -3.58 8.18 6.19
CA VAL A 109 -3.27 6.75 6.21
C VAL A 109 -3.67 6.09 4.89
N GLN A 110 -2.85 5.15 4.41
CA GLN A 110 -3.15 4.32 3.25
C GLN A 110 -3.91 3.05 3.69
N SER A 111 -4.92 2.66 2.92
CA SER A 111 -5.74 1.48 3.16
C SER A 111 -6.08 0.78 1.85
N ALA A 112 -5.96 -0.54 1.82
CA ALA A 112 -6.37 -1.34 0.67
C ALA A 112 -7.88 -1.30 0.50
N VAL A 113 -8.34 -1.12 -0.73
CA VAL A 113 -9.76 -1.16 -1.11
C VAL A 113 -10.03 -2.51 -1.77
N PRO A 114 -11.01 -3.30 -1.28
CA PRO A 114 -11.47 -4.52 -1.96
C PRO A 114 -11.73 -4.25 -3.44
N THR A 115 -10.95 -4.91 -4.31
CA THR A 115 -10.93 -4.67 -5.77
C THR A 115 -11.15 -5.97 -6.50
N SER A 116 -11.95 -5.94 -7.57
CA SER A 116 -12.22 -7.09 -8.43
C SER A 116 -12.24 -6.67 -9.90
N ARG A 117 -11.74 -7.54 -10.80
CA ARG A 117 -11.93 -7.37 -12.24
C ARG A 117 -13.34 -7.83 -12.60
N VAL A 118 -14.11 -6.99 -13.27
CA VAL A 118 -15.54 -7.22 -13.56
C VAL A 118 -15.84 -7.38 -15.05
N GLY A 119 -14.86 -7.16 -15.92
CA GLY A 119 -14.97 -7.41 -17.35
C GLY A 119 -13.82 -6.78 -18.13
N ASP A 120 -13.83 -6.99 -19.44
CA ASP A 120 -12.85 -6.46 -20.37
C ASP A 120 -13.55 -6.05 -21.67
N ASP A 121 -13.04 -5.02 -22.33
CA ASP A 121 -13.36 -4.74 -23.73
C ASP A 121 -12.13 -5.06 -24.61
N ALA A 122 -12.06 -4.57 -25.85
CA ALA A 122 -10.91 -4.83 -26.72
C ALA A 122 -9.61 -4.22 -26.15
N THR A 123 -9.67 -2.99 -25.63
CA THR A 123 -8.50 -2.17 -25.29
C THR A 123 -8.29 -1.98 -23.79
N HIS A 124 -9.32 -2.18 -22.96
CA HIS A 124 -9.28 -1.94 -21.52
C HIS A 124 -9.68 -3.16 -20.69
N ALA A 125 -9.13 -3.23 -19.48
CA ALA A 125 -9.63 -4.06 -18.39
C ALA A 125 -10.46 -3.21 -17.42
N THR A 126 -11.62 -3.71 -16.99
CA THR A 126 -12.57 -2.99 -16.11
C THR A 126 -12.57 -3.60 -14.71
N PHE A 127 -12.45 -2.75 -13.70
CA PHE A 127 -12.36 -3.10 -12.29
C PHE A 127 -13.44 -2.38 -11.48
N ARG A 128 -13.86 -3.02 -10.39
CA ARG A 128 -14.75 -2.47 -9.37
C ARG A 128 -14.02 -2.45 -8.03
N GLY A 129 -14.08 -1.33 -7.31
CA GLY A 129 -13.54 -1.18 -5.97
C GLY A 129 -14.59 -0.72 -4.97
N ASP A 130 -14.75 -1.43 -3.85
CA ASP A 130 -15.73 -1.13 -2.80
C ASP A 130 -15.04 -0.43 -1.62
N SER A 131 -15.20 0.89 -1.52
CA SER A 131 -14.43 1.76 -0.63
C SER A 131 -15.21 2.15 0.63
N PRO A 132 -14.54 2.28 1.80
CA PRO A 132 -15.16 2.83 3.01
C PRO A 132 -15.38 4.35 2.94
N GLY A 133 -14.86 5.05 1.93
CA GLY A 133 -15.06 6.49 1.78
C GLY A 133 -14.54 7.07 0.45
N LEU A 134 -14.66 8.38 0.29
CA LEU A 134 -14.14 9.15 -0.85
C LEU A 134 -12.81 9.81 -0.45
N SER A 135 -11.80 9.87 -1.33
CA SER A 135 -10.51 10.56 -1.08
C SER A 135 -9.61 10.58 -2.33
N VAL A 136 -8.28 10.65 -2.14
CA VAL A 136 -7.27 10.32 -3.16
C VAL A 136 -7.02 8.80 -3.18
N PHE A 137 -6.87 8.25 -4.38
CA PHE A 137 -6.62 6.83 -4.60
C PHE A 137 -5.45 6.60 -5.57
N ALA A 138 -4.75 5.49 -5.39
CA ALA A 138 -3.77 4.95 -6.33
C ALA A 138 -4.24 3.59 -6.85
N VAL A 139 -4.07 3.35 -8.14
CA VAL A 139 -4.28 2.04 -8.77
C VAL A 139 -2.92 1.40 -8.97
N GLN A 140 -2.71 0.25 -8.35
CA GLN A 140 -1.40 -0.38 -8.19
C GLN A 140 -1.49 -1.87 -8.56
N GLY A 141 -0.35 -2.53 -8.73
CA GLY A 141 -0.32 -3.98 -8.91
C GLY A 141 1.08 -4.56 -8.79
N ALA A 142 1.15 -5.86 -8.55
CA ALA A 142 2.40 -6.62 -8.61
C ALA A 142 2.92 -6.63 -10.05
N SER A 143 4.11 -6.07 -10.26
CA SER A 143 4.84 -6.10 -11.52
C SER A 143 5.79 -7.29 -11.54
N THR A 144 5.79 -8.00 -12.67
CA THR A 144 6.74 -9.09 -12.95
C THR A 144 8.04 -8.60 -13.56
N GLN A 145 8.19 -7.29 -13.79
CA GLN A 145 9.42 -6.71 -14.30
C GLN A 145 10.52 -6.83 -13.26
N ALA A 146 11.70 -7.29 -13.68
CA ALA A 146 12.86 -7.37 -12.81
C ALA A 146 13.20 -5.97 -12.28
N LEU A 147 13.31 -5.82 -10.96
CA LEU A 147 13.70 -4.54 -10.38
C LEU A 147 15.07 -4.12 -10.91
N PRO A 148 15.31 -2.82 -11.13
CA PRO A 148 16.65 -2.33 -11.37
C PRO A 148 17.50 -2.65 -10.14
N THR A 149 18.44 -3.59 -10.27
CA THR A 149 19.49 -3.76 -9.27
C THR A 149 20.24 -2.43 -9.17
N THR A 150 20.15 -1.79 -8.00
CA THR A 150 21.03 -0.67 -7.67
C THR A 150 22.45 -1.19 -7.59
N THR A 151 23.16 -1.13 -8.71
CA THR A 151 24.61 -1.33 -8.75
C THR A 151 25.22 -0.27 -7.86
N VAL A 152 25.57 -0.68 -6.63
CA VAL A 152 26.41 0.12 -5.76
C VAL A 152 27.77 0.22 -6.44
N THR A 153 28.04 1.36 -7.08
CA THR A 153 29.39 1.71 -7.52
C THR A 153 30.29 1.59 -6.28
N PRO A 154 31.32 0.74 -6.28
CA PRO A 154 32.19 0.63 -5.12
C PRO A 154 32.85 1.99 -4.90
N THR A 155 32.57 2.62 -3.76
CA THR A 155 33.29 3.82 -3.34
C THR A 155 34.76 3.45 -3.25
N GLU A 156 35.59 4.10 -4.07
CA GLU A 156 37.04 3.93 -3.98
C GLU A 156 37.47 4.26 -2.56
N THR A 157 37.96 3.25 -1.83
CA THR A 157 38.48 3.43 -0.48
C THR A 157 39.79 4.17 -0.61
N THR A 158 39.76 5.49 -0.38
CA THR A 158 40.97 6.30 -0.30
C THR A 158 41.80 5.82 0.88
N THR A 159 42.93 5.17 0.57
CA THR A 159 43.91 4.72 1.56
C THR A 159 44.32 5.90 2.45
N PRO A 160 44.15 5.84 3.78
CA PRO A 160 44.61 6.91 4.65
C PRO A 160 46.13 6.99 4.59
N VAL A 161 46.66 8.19 4.32
CA VAL A 161 48.09 8.47 4.43
C VAL A 161 48.46 8.41 5.90
N THR A 162 49.25 7.41 6.28
CA THR A 162 49.76 7.26 7.65
C THR A 162 50.84 8.29 7.93
N GLU A 163 50.51 9.36 8.65
CA GLU A 163 51.52 10.23 9.24
C GLU A 163 52.22 9.52 10.41
N THR A 164 53.53 9.31 10.27
CA THR A 164 54.34 8.65 11.29
C THR A 164 54.75 9.64 12.37
N LEU A 165 54.07 9.61 13.52
CA LEU A 165 54.51 10.30 14.75
C LEU A 165 55.17 9.32 15.71
N THR A 166 56.50 9.32 15.74
CA THR A 166 57.32 8.64 16.74
C THR A 166 57.27 9.36 18.09
N THR A 167 56.72 8.71 19.13
CA THR A 167 57.00 9.03 20.54
C THR A 167 57.06 7.75 21.39
N THR A 168 58.30 7.34 21.64
CA THR A 168 58.86 6.78 22.89
C THR A 168 57.94 6.09 23.91
N ALA A 169 58.13 4.78 24.12
CA ALA A 169 57.67 4.05 25.30
C ALA A 169 58.55 4.33 26.53
N PRO A 170 58.02 4.10 27.75
CA PRO A 170 58.68 3.08 28.57
C PRO A 170 57.74 2.01 29.16
N THR A 171 58.34 0.86 29.41
CA THR A 171 57.78 -0.40 29.95
C THR A 171 57.77 -0.45 31.48
N GLU A 172 56.68 -0.95 32.09
CA GLU A 172 56.61 -1.90 33.24
C GLU A 172 55.22 -2.61 33.14
N THR A 173 55.00 -3.93 33.10
CA THR A 173 55.40 -5.12 33.89
C THR A 173 54.49 -5.34 35.15
N PRO A 174 54.02 -6.58 35.47
CA PRO A 174 52.66 -6.77 36.01
C PRO A 174 52.50 -7.40 37.42
N ALA A 175 51.30 -7.25 38.01
CA ALA A 175 50.66 -8.12 39.03
C ALA A 175 49.13 -7.82 39.02
N THR A 176 48.14 -8.72 39.01
CA THR A 176 47.85 -9.99 39.73
C THR A 176 46.95 -9.78 40.96
N ALA A 177 45.89 -10.62 41.08
CA ALA A 177 45.00 -10.84 42.25
C ALA A 177 44.05 -9.67 42.63
N THR A 178 42.85 -9.85 43.21
CA THR A 178 41.97 -11.00 43.55
C THR A 178 40.64 -10.35 44.01
N ASP A 179 39.47 -10.57 43.39
CA ASP A 179 38.51 -11.70 43.53
C ASP A 179 37.29 -11.31 44.41
N ASP A 180 36.24 -12.14 44.40
CA ASP A 180 34.97 -12.09 45.14
C ASP A 180 33.95 -10.96 44.81
N SER A 181 32.63 -11.22 44.73
CA SER A 181 31.85 -12.48 44.62
C SER A 181 30.36 -12.20 44.36
N THR A 182 29.54 -13.25 44.25
CA THR A 182 28.05 -13.30 44.19
C THR A 182 27.51 -13.16 42.74
N THR A 183 27.29 -14.21 41.92
CA THR A 183 26.73 -15.58 42.15
C THR A 183 25.22 -15.46 42.46
N GLU A 184 24.22 -15.99 41.74
CA GLU A 184 24.08 -17.06 40.72
C GLU A 184 23.03 -16.61 39.64
N SER A 185 22.58 -17.36 38.62
CA SER A 185 22.77 -18.77 38.25
C SER A 185 22.63 -18.90 36.73
N GLY A 186 23.42 -19.76 36.08
CA GLY A 186 23.42 -19.89 34.62
C GLY A 186 23.14 -21.32 34.16
N THR A 187 22.50 -21.45 32.99
CA THR A 187 22.63 -22.63 32.12
C THR A 187 22.68 -22.18 30.66
N SER A 188 23.86 -21.76 30.22
CA SER A 188 24.15 -21.54 28.80
C SER A 188 24.29 -22.89 28.09
N THR A 189 23.20 -23.39 27.49
CA THR A 189 23.24 -24.60 26.65
C THR A 189 23.24 -24.19 25.17
N PRO A 190 24.36 -24.33 24.44
CA PRO A 190 24.36 -24.21 23.00
C PRO A 190 23.87 -25.52 22.36
N GLY A 191 22.62 -25.56 21.91
CA GLY A 191 22.11 -26.63 21.04
C GLY A 191 20.65 -27.06 21.29
N PHE A 192 19.91 -27.18 20.19
CA PHE A 192 18.69 -27.99 20.03
C PHE A 192 17.50 -27.71 20.97
N GLY A 193 16.68 -26.70 20.63
CA GLY A 193 15.39 -26.40 21.27
C GLY A 193 14.17 -26.71 20.40
N VAL A 194 13.77 -27.99 20.38
CA VAL A 194 12.43 -28.59 20.11
C VAL A 194 11.46 -27.94 19.08
N ALA A 195 10.92 -28.79 18.19
CA ALA A 195 9.96 -28.40 17.14
C ALA A 195 8.50 -28.81 17.44
N VAL A 196 7.55 -28.10 16.78
CA VAL A 196 6.13 -28.43 16.49
C VAL A 196 5.15 -28.66 17.68
N THR A 197 4.02 -27.93 17.78
CA THR A 197 2.59 -28.38 17.66
C THR A 197 1.66 -27.44 18.49
N LEU A 198 0.31 -27.34 18.37
CA LEU A 198 -0.64 -27.47 17.24
C LEU A 198 -2.02 -26.80 17.57
N LEU A 199 -2.58 -26.01 16.63
CA LEU A 199 -4.03 -25.84 16.33
C LEU A 199 -5.05 -25.23 17.35
N SER A 200 -6.20 -24.81 16.78
CA SER A 200 -7.49 -24.36 17.37
C SER A 200 -7.59 -22.88 17.80
N LEU A 201 -8.74 -22.19 17.65
CA LEU A 201 -10.13 -22.67 17.45
C LEU A 201 -10.88 -21.98 16.29
N LEU A 202 -11.81 -22.73 15.69
CA LEU A 202 -12.70 -22.32 14.59
C LEU A 202 -13.95 -21.60 15.12
N GLY A 203 -14.39 -20.52 14.46
CA GLY A 203 -15.61 -19.77 14.81
C GLY A 203 -16.60 -19.67 13.65
N VAL A 204 -17.44 -20.70 13.46
CA VAL A 204 -18.54 -20.68 12.47
C VAL A 204 -19.85 -20.31 13.17
N ALA A 205 -20.54 -19.29 12.67
CA ALA A 205 -21.94 -19.01 13.01
C ALA A 205 -22.72 -18.63 11.74
N LEU A 206 -23.08 -19.66 10.97
CA LEU A 206 -23.88 -19.55 9.75
C LEU A 206 -25.35 -19.40 10.15
N VAL A 207 -25.87 -18.17 10.16
CA VAL A 207 -27.30 -17.92 10.45
C VAL A 207 -28.08 -17.87 9.14
N VAL A 208 -28.60 -19.03 8.75
CA VAL A 208 -29.71 -19.15 7.79
C VAL A 208 -30.84 -19.88 8.50
N LEU A 209 -31.89 -19.17 8.92
CA LEU A 209 -33.25 -19.71 8.90
C LEU A 209 -34.33 -18.62 9.06
N ARG A 210 -35.36 -18.74 8.21
CA ARG A 210 -36.67 -18.06 8.20
C ARG A 210 -36.72 -16.71 7.48
#